data_AF-A0A434V0X2-F1
#
_entry.id   AF-A0A434V0X2-F1
#
_cell.length_a   1.000
_cell.length_b   1.000
_cell.length_c   1.000
_cell.angle_alpha   90.00
_cell.angle_beta   90.00
_cell.angle_gamma   90.00
#
_symmetry.space_group_name_H-M   'P 1'
#
loop_
_entity.id
_entity.type
_entity.pdbx_description
1 polymer ?
#
loop_
_entity_poly.entity_id
_entity_poly.type
_entity_poly.pdbx_seq_one_letter_code
_entity_poly.pdbx_strand_id
1 'polypeptide(L)'
;LDPDRQHQTCRGVSYYADAKIAAGQPCAARVYLPTSDARLIALDAANGQVCPSFAEGGTLNLLANMPYPKSGYYYSTSAPLIVAGKIIVGGAVNDNYSTEEPSGVIRAYDAGTGALLWNWDSGNPDQTTPLPAGQKYTNNSPNMWSTASADEKLGLLYVPLGNQTPDQLG
;
A
#
# COMPACT_ATOMS: atom_id res chain seq x y z
N LEU A 1 22.12 1.32 7.20
CA LEU A 1 20.68 1.52 7.49
C LEU A 1 20.35 2.92 7.03
N ASP A 2 19.23 3.09 6.32
CA ASP A 2 18.78 4.39 5.83
C ASP A 2 18.30 5.24 7.02
N PRO A 3 18.98 6.36 7.35
CA PRO A 3 18.69 7.16 8.54
C PRO A 3 17.37 7.93 8.45
N ASP A 4 16.80 8.07 7.24
CA ASP A 4 15.57 8.83 7.03
C ASP A 4 14.31 8.04 7.40
N ARG A 5 14.42 6.73 7.64
CA ARG A 5 13.27 5.88 8.00
C ARG A 5 12.89 6.04 9.47
N GLN A 6 11.81 6.75 9.71
CA GLN A 6 11.18 6.89 11.02
C GLN A 6 10.29 5.65 11.26
N HIS A 7 10.33 5.00 12.42
CA HIS A 7 9.45 3.85 12.75
C HIS A 7 9.63 2.52 11.98
N GLN A 8 10.81 1.88 12.05
CA GLN A 8 11.07 0.55 11.45
C GLN A 8 10.46 -0.66 12.18
N THR A 9 9.29 -0.51 12.79
CA THR A 9 8.58 -1.62 13.43
C THR A 9 7.56 -2.20 12.44
N CYS A 10 7.68 -3.48 12.11
CA CYS A 10 6.61 -4.19 11.40
C CYS A 10 5.38 -4.30 12.32
N ARG A 11 4.25 -3.71 11.92
CA ARG A 11 3.01 -3.71 12.70
C ARG A 11 2.03 -4.81 12.27
N GLY A 12 2.35 -5.55 11.22
CA GLY A 12 1.61 -6.75 10.83
C GLY A 12 1.76 -7.14 9.37
N VAL A 13 1.12 -8.26 9.04
CA VAL A 13 1.00 -8.83 7.69
C VAL A 13 -0.45 -9.22 7.45
N SER A 14 -0.80 -9.52 6.20
CA SER A 14 -2.18 -9.86 5.83
C SER A 14 -2.25 -11.17 5.08
N TYR A 15 -3.31 -11.93 5.31
CA TYR A 15 -3.53 -13.24 4.70
C TYR A 15 -4.65 -13.17 3.65
N TYR A 16 -4.48 -13.92 2.56
CA TYR A 16 -5.51 -14.13 1.55
C TYR A 16 -5.45 -15.55 1.00
N ALA A 17 -6.60 -16.24 1.02
CA ALA A 17 -6.78 -17.51 0.32
C ALA A 17 -7.52 -17.26 -1.00
N ASP A 18 -6.88 -17.58 -2.11
CA ASP A 18 -7.47 -17.43 -3.43
C ASP A 18 -8.33 -18.65 -3.77
N ALA A 19 -9.64 -18.50 -3.64
CA ALA A 19 -10.60 -19.57 -3.92
C ALA A 19 -10.55 -20.07 -5.37
N LYS A 20 -9.91 -19.33 -6.30
CA LYS A 20 -9.72 -19.74 -7.69
C LYS A 20 -8.60 -20.79 -7.85
N ILE A 21 -7.73 -20.91 -6.85
CA ILE A 21 -6.59 -21.82 -6.85
C ILE A 21 -6.91 -22.98 -5.90
N ALA A 22 -6.73 -24.22 -6.37
CA ALA A 22 -6.98 -25.40 -5.55
C ALA A 22 -6.10 -25.39 -4.28
N ALA A 23 -6.68 -25.77 -3.15
CA ALA A 23 -5.96 -25.85 -1.88
C ALA A 23 -4.72 -26.76 -1.99
N GLY A 24 -3.62 -26.35 -1.38
CA GLY A 24 -2.34 -27.07 -1.44
C GLY A 24 -1.49 -26.81 -2.68
N GLN A 25 -2.01 -26.08 -3.69
CA GLN A 25 -1.17 -25.56 -4.77
C GLN A 25 -0.30 -24.39 -4.28
N PRO A 26 0.89 -24.19 -4.89
CA PRO A 26 1.72 -23.03 -4.58
C PRO A 26 0.93 -21.73 -4.70
N CYS A 27 1.06 -20.86 -3.71
CA CYS A 27 0.42 -19.56 -3.62
C CYS A 27 -1.12 -19.60 -3.63
N ALA A 28 -1.75 -20.75 -3.36
CA ALA A 28 -3.21 -20.81 -3.13
C ALA A 28 -3.63 -19.96 -1.92
N ALA A 29 -2.76 -19.91 -0.91
CA ALA A 29 -2.86 -18.98 0.19
C ALA A 29 -1.58 -18.14 0.28
N ARG A 30 -1.74 -16.83 0.50
CA ARG A 30 -0.65 -15.87 0.48
C ARG A 30 -0.63 -15.05 1.77
N VAL A 31 0.58 -14.70 2.21
CA VAL A 31 0.84 -13.65 3.18
C VAL A 31 1.44 -12.46 2.44
N TYR A 32 0.87 -11.28 2.61
CA TYR A 32 1.42 -10.04 2.08
C TYR A 32 2.21 -9.31 3.15
N LEU A 33 3.47 -9.07 2.85
CA LEU A 33 4.44 -8.44 3.73
C LEU A 33 4.80 -7.06 3.17
N PRO A 34 4.33 -5.97 3.80
CA PRO A 34 4.82 -4.64 3.48
C PRO A 34 6.23 -4.46 4.06
N THR A 35 7.06 -3.68 3.37
CA THR A 35 8.46 -3.45 3.76
C THR A 35 8.76 -1.96 3.93
N SER A 36 9.77 -1.68 4.76
CA SER A 36 10.23 -0.30 5.03
C SER A 36 10.87 0.40 3.82
N ASP A 37 11.15 -0.34 2.74
CA ASP A 37 11.63 0.20 1.46
C ASP A 37 10.52 0.32 0.41
N ALA A 38 9.26 0.46 0.88
CA ALA A 38 8.08 0.71 0.05
C ALA A 38 7.79 -0.40 -0.99
N ARG A 39 7.94 -1.66 -0.58
CA ARG A 39 7.48 -2.81 -1.35
C ARG A 39 6.37 -3.53 -0.63
N LEU A 40 5.59 -4.27 -1.40
CA LEU A 40 4.68 -5.29 -0.90
C LEU A 40 5.06 -6.63 -1.53
N ILE A 41 5.43 -7.59 -0.70
CA ILE A 41 5.90 -8.92 -1.14
C ILE A 41 4.80 -9.94 -0.85
N ALA A 42 4.46 -10.76 -1.85
CA ALA A 42 3.56 -11.89 -1.67
C ALA A 42 4.36 -13.17 -1.41
N LEU A 43 4.09 -13.81 -0.28
CA LEU A 43 4.71 -15.07 0.13
C LEU A 43 3.66 -16.17 0.20
N ASP A 44 4.02 -17.39 -0.20
CA ASP A 44 3.20 -18.58 0.01
C ASP A 44 3.03 -18.81 1.52
N ALA A 45 1.79 -18.93 1.98
CA ALA A 45 1.48 -19.05 3.40
C ALA A 45 1.97 -20.37 4.03
N ALA A 46 2.19 -21.43 3.24
CA ALA A 46 2.60 -22.73 3.73
C ALA A 46 4.12 -22.86 3.90
N ASN A 47 4.91 -22.15 3.09
CA ASN A 47 6.37 -22.34 3.06
C ASN A 47 7.20 -21.03 3.04
N GLY A 48 6.55 -19.87 2.94
CA GLY A 48 7.22 -18.56 2.93
C GLY A 48 7.97 -18.22 1.65
N GLN A 49 7.88 -19.03 0.59
CA GLN A 49 8.50 -18.74 -0.70
C GLN A 49 7.77 -17.58 -1.39
N VAL A 50 8.51 -16.76 -2.13
CA VAL A 50 7.92 -15.68 -2.92
C VAL A 50 6.98 -16.26 -3.97
N CYS A 51 5.81 -15.63 -4.15
CA CYS A 51 4.85 -15.98 -5.17
C CYS A 51 5.15 -15.24 -6.48
N PRO A 52 5.85 -15.87 -7.46
CA PRO A 52 6.37 -15.14 -8.62
C PRO A 52 5.29 -14.61 -9.56
N SER A 53 4.07 -15.15 -9.48
CA SER A 53 2.92 -14.73 -10.27
C SER A 53 2.26 -13.43 -9.79
N PHE A 54 2.65 -12.91 -8.63
CA PHE A 54 2.12 -11.66 -8.08
C PHE A 54 2.99 -10.47 -8.52
N ALA A 55 2.36 -9.44 -9.10
CA ALA A 55 3.02 -8.22 -9.56
C ALA A 55 4.30 -8.51 -10.38
N GLU A 56 5.42 -7.89 -10.05
CA GLU A 56 6.71 -8.13 -10.71
C GLU A 56 7.54 -9.11 -9.87
N GLY A 57 7.51 -10.40 -10.27
CA GLY A 57 8.31 -11.44 -9.62
C GLY A 57 7.98 -11.66 -8.13
N GLY A 58 6.73 -11.40 -7.73
CA GLY A 58 6.25 -11.51 -6.35
C GLY A 58 6.34 -10.22 -5.54
N THR A 59 6.76 -9.12 -6.15
CA THR A 59 6.99 -7.84 -5.49
C THR A 59 6.24 -6.72 -6.19
N LEU A 60 5.57 -5.87 -5.40
CA LEU A 60 4.88 -4.68 -5.87
C LEU A 60 5.63 -3.43 -5.37
N ASN A 61 5.91 -2.50 -6.29
CA ASN A 61 6.55 -1.23 -5.98
C ASN A 61 5.52 -0.16 -5.56
N LEU A 62 5.52 0.21 -4.28
CA LEU A 62 4.59 1.22 -3.74
C LEU A 62 5.02 2.66 -4.04
N LEU A 63 6.20 2.90 -4.60
CA LEU A 63 6.64 4.24 -5.04
C LEU A 63 6.17 4.60 -6.45
N ALA A 64 5.49 3.68 -7.14
CA ALA A 64 4.96 3.93 -8.50
C ALA A 64 4.08 5.19 -8.52
N ASN A 65 4.39 6.10 -9.45
CA ASN A 65 3.73 7.40 -9.68
C ASN A 65 3.75 8.38 -8.48
N MET A 66 4.61 8.16 -7.49
CA MET A 66 4.78 9.11 -6.39
C MET A 66 5.53 10.37 -6.85
N PRO A 67 5.09 11.57 -6.41
CA PRO A 67 5.94 12.75 -6.46
C PRO A 67 7.10 12.60 -5.46
N TYR A 68 8.24 13.23 -5.76
CA TYR A 68 9.42 13.30 -4.89
C TYR A 68 9.81 11.96 -4.20
N PRO A 69 10.00 10.85 -4.94
CA PRO A 69 10.35 9.57 -4.33
C PRO A 69 11.77 9.62 -3.74
N LYS A 70 11.84 9.93 -2.44
CA LYS A 70 13.07 9.95 -1.65
C LYS A 70 13.12 8.69 -0.80
N SER A 71 14.29 8.07 -0.70
CA SER A 71 14.45 6.87 0.13
C SER A 71 14.08 7.19 1.58
N GLY A 72 13.31 6.30 2.21
CA GLY A 72 12.89 6.45 3.61
C GLY A 72 11.73 7.42 3.86
N TYR A 73 11.25 8.14 2.84
CA TYR A 73 10.20 9.16 2.99
C TYR A 73 8.79 8.62 2.79
N TYR A 74 8.64 7.48 2.11
CA TYR A 74 7.40 6.71 2.08
C TYR A 74 7.70 5.27 2.47
N TYR A 75 6.90 4.71 3.37
CA TYR A 75 6.99 3.30 3.75
C TYR A 75 5.64 2.80 4.27
N SER A 76 5.38 1.51 4.13
CA SER A 76 4.23 0.87 4.75
C SER A 76 4.72 -0.10 5.82
N THR A 77 4.27 0.10 7.06
CA THR A 77 4.57 -0.78 8.19
C THR A 77 3.34 -1.40 8.83
N SER A 78 2.14 -0.90 8.53
CA SER A 78 0.86 -1.52 8.91
C SER A 78 0.48 -2.65 7.98
N ALA A 79 -0.25 -3.63 8.53
CA ALA A 79 -0.86 -4.68 7.73
C ALA A 79 -1.83 -4.07 6.70
N PRO A 80 -1.70 -4.39 5.40
CA PRO A 80 -2.71 -4.03 4.40
C PRO A 80 -4.09 -4.59 4.76
N LEU A 81 -5.18 -3.94 4.37
CA LEU A 81 -6.50 -4.56 4.51
C LEU A 81 -6.76 -5.45 3.30
N ILE A 82 -7.14 -6.71 3.53
CA ILE A 82 -7.67 -7.60 2.48
C ILE A 82 -9.19 -7.58 2.55
N VAL A 83 -9.84 -7.21 1.46
CA VAL A 83 -11.31 -7.13 1.39
C VAL A 83 -11.78 -7.37 -0.05
N ALA A 84 -12.82 -8.19 -0.25
CA ALA A 84 -13.41 -8.46 -1.56
C ALA A 84 -12.38 -8.76 -2.69
N GLY A 85 -11.35 -9.58 -2.37
CA GLY A 85 -10.28 -9.97 -3.29
C GLY A 85 -9.26 -8.86 -3.61
N LYS A 86 -9.23 -7.78 -2.81
CA LYS A 86 -8.36 -6.62 -3.01
C LYS A 86 -7.43 -6.42 -1.82
N ILE A 87 -6.26 -5.87 -2.10
CA ILE A 87 -5.30 -5.39 -1.12
C ILE A 87 -5.40 -3.88 -1.06
N ILE A 88 -5.86 -3.33 0.06
CA ILE A 88 -5.90 -1.89 0.32
C ILE A 88 -4.63 -1.50 1.06
N VAL A 89 -3.87 -0.59 0.46
CA VAL A 89 -2.58 -0.14 0.96
C VAL A 89 -2.55 1.37 1.04
N GLY A 90 -2.16 1.89 2.20
CA GLY A 90 -1.65 3.25 2.39
C GLY A 90 -0.18 3.20 2.80
N GLY A 91 0.39 4.34 3.17
CA GLY A 91 1.74 4.41 3.71
C GLY A 91 1.86 5.52 4.72
N ALA A 92 2.93 5.47 5.51
CA ALA A 92 3.43 6.62 6.22
C ALA A 92 4.26 7.45 5.24
N VAL A 93 4.08 8.76 5.30
CA VAL A 93 4.92 9.76 4.63
C VAL A 93 5.66 10.52 5.72
N ASN A 94 6.97 10.70 5.59
CA ASN A 94 7.71 11.58 6.50
C ASN A 94 7.29 13.02 6.22
N ASP A 95 6.61 13.65 7.17
CA ASP A 95 5.82 14.86 6.94
C ASP A 95 6.33 16.06 7.74
N ASN A 96 7.65 16.17 7.98
CA ASN A 96 8.26 17.18 8.85
C ASN A 96 8.02 18.66 8.43
N TYR A 97 9.03 19.38 7.92
CA TYR A 97 8.94 20.80 7.51
C TYR A 97 8.82 21.01 6.00
N SER A 98 8.86 19.93 5.24
CA SER A 98 8.97 19.95 3.79
C SER A 98 7.61 20.16 3.14
N THR A 99 7.61 20.76 1.94
CA THR A 99 6.44 20.84 1.05
C THR A 99 6.63 19.98 -0.21
N GLU A 100 7.67 19.16 -0.24
CA GLU A 100 8.02 18.28 -1.37
C GLU A 100 8.07 16.82 -0.91
N GLU A 101 6.94 16.32 -0.41
CA GLU A 101 6.77 14.96 0.10
C GLU A 101 5.96 14.07 -0.84
N PRO A 102 6.15 12.73 -0.77
CA PRO A 102 5.28 11.77 -1.42
C PRO A 102 3.79 11.98 -1.10
N SER A 103 2.94 11.42 -1.95
CA SER A 103 1.50 11.42 -1.73
C SER A 103 1.10 10.43 -0.63
N GLY A 104 0.06 10.77 0.13
CA GLY A 104 -0.64 9.88 1.04
C GLY A 104 -1.62 8.91 0.37
N VAL A 105 -1.60 8.82 -0.97
CA VAL A 105 -2.52 8.03 -1.80
C VAL A 105 -2.79 6.63 -1.24
N ILE A 106 -4.07 6.29 -1.17
CA ILE A 106 -4.56 4.94 -0.85
C ILE A 106 -4.83 4.20 -2.16
N ARG A 107 -4.38 2.95 -2.24
CA ARG A 107 -4.47 2.16 -3.47
C ARG A 107 -5.08 0.79 -3.20
N ALA A 108 -5.87 0.31 -4.16
CA ALA A 108 -6.35 -1.06 -4.16
C ALA A 108 -5.73 -1.85 -5.30
N TYR A 109 -5.18 -3.00 -4.94
CA TYR A 109 -4.61 -3.95 -5.88
C TYR A 109 -5.43 -5.23 -5.89
N ASP A 110 -5.50 -5.92 -7.02
CA ASP A 110 -6.02 -7.28 -7.09
C ASP A 110 -5.11 -8.21 -6.26
N ALA A 111 -5.69 -8.99 -5.34
CA ALA A 111 -4.91 -9.81 -4.43
C ALA A 111 -4.21 -10.98 -5.15
N GLY A 112 -4.79 -11.53 -6.22
CA GLY A 112 -4.19 -12.63 -6.96
C GLY A 112 -3.00 -12.20 -7.81
N THR A 113 -3.12 -11.04 -8.48
CA THR A 113 -2.21 -10.60 -9.54
C THR A 113 -1.35 -9.39 -9.16
N GLY A 114 -1.74 -8.60 -8.17
CA GLY A 114 -1.07 -7.34 -7.82
C GLY A 114 -1.37 -6.17 -8.78
N ALA A 115 -2.29 -6.34 -9.72
CA ALA A 115 -2.69 -5.26 -10.64
C ALA A 115 -3.40 -4.12 -9.89
N LEU A 116 -3.03 -2.86 -10.19
CA LEU A 116 -3.71 -1.69 -9.62
C LEU A 116 -5.14 -1.58 -10.18
N LEU A 117 -6.13 -1.56 -9.30
CA LEU A 117 -7.55 -1.48 -9.65
C LEU A 117 -8.08 -0.05 -9.56
N TRP A 118 -7.75 0.63 -8.47
CA TRP A 118 -8.09 2.04 -8.23
C TRP A 118 -7.11 2.68 -7.27
N ASN A 119 -7.07 4.01 -7.29
CA ASN A 119 -6.34 4.84 -6.34
C ASN A 119 -7.28 5.91 -5.80
N TRP A 120 -6.99 6.43 -4.61
CA TRP A 120 -7.68 7.58 -4.06
C TRP A 120 -6.65 8.46 -3.36
N ASP A 121 -6.54 9.70 -3.83
CA ASP A 121 -5.66 10.72 -3.29
C ASP A 121 -6.52 11.87 -2.82
N SER A 122 -6.43 12.25 -1.55
CA SER A 122 -7.20 13.36 -0.99
C SER A 122 -6.88 14.70 -1.66
N GLY A 123 -5.69 14.84 -2.27
CA GLY A 123 -5.31 15.99 -3.07
C GLY A 123 -5.91 16.02 -4.49
N ASN A 124 -6.52 14.92 -4.95
CA ASN A 124 -7.27 14.84 -6.21
C ASN A 124 -8.30 13.68 -6.14
N PRO A 125 -9.36 13.83 -5.32
CA PRO A 125 -10.21 12.70 -4.92
C PRO A 125 -11.11 12.18 -6.05
N ASP A 126 -11.33 12.99 -7.09
CA ASP A 126 -12.18 12.63 -8.23
C ASP A 126 -11.45 11.71 -9.23
N GLN A 127 -10.11 11.71 -9.24
CA GLN A 127 -9.31 10.86 -10.12
C GLN A 127 -9.04 9.50 -9.47
N THR A 128 -10.00 8.58 -9.61
CA THR A 128 -9.94 7.28 -8.92
C THR A 128 -9.38 6.11 -9.75
N THR A 129 -9.28 6.29 -11.07
CA THR A 129 -8.70 5.29 -11.97
C THR A 129 -7.17 5.36 -11.98
N PRO A 130 -6.46 4.24 -12.25
CA PRO A 130 -5.01 4.23 -12.43
C PRO A 130 -4.52 5.39 -13.31
N LEU A 131 -3.53 6.12 -12.79
CA LEU A 131 -2.99 7.28 -13.49
C LEU A 131 -2.38 6.90 -14.86
N PRO A 132 -2.60 7.71 -15.91
CA PRO A 132 -1.89 7.58 -17.16
C PRO A 132 -0.37 7.69 -16.99
N ALA A 133 0.38 7.11 -17.94
CA ALA A 133 1.84 7.17 -17.95
C ALA A 133 2.35 8.62 -17.87
N GLY A 134 3.33 8.85 -16.99
CA GLY A 134 3.95 10.17 -16.78
C GLY A 134 3.23 11.08 -15.79
N GLN A 135 2.01 10.74 -15.37
CA GLN A 135 1.31 11.48 -14.30
C GLN A 135 1.75 11.00 -12.92
N LYS A 136 1.61 11.90 -11.94
CA LYS A 136 1.94 11.65 -10.54
C LYS A 136 0.78 12.02 -9.64
N TYR A 137 0.76 11.41 -8.47
CA TYR A 137 -0.14 11.78 -7.37
C TYR A 137 0.18 13.17 -6.82
N THR A 138 -0.75 13.74 -6.06
CA THR A 138 -0.60 15.05 -5.41
C THR A 138 0.37 14.94 -4.25
N ASN A 139 1.40 15.79 -4.20
CA ASN A 139 2.35 15.81 -3.09
C ASN A 139 1.69 16.27 -1.79
N ASN A 140 2.23 15.83 -0.65
CA ASN A 140 1.79 16.23 0.70
C ASN A 140 0.34 15.89 1.06
N SER A 141 -0.32 15.02 0.31
CA SER A 141 -1.70 14.66 0.63
C SER A 141 -1.74 13.83 1.92
N PRO A 142 -2.75 14.03 2.80
CA PRO A 142 -2.92 13.25 4.02
C PRO A 142 -2.79 11.74 3.79
N ASN A 143 -1.95 11.10 4.59
CA ASN A 143 -1.61 9.68 4.45
C ASN A 143 -2.46 8.77 5.35
N MET A 144 -2.50 7.48 5.04
CA MET A 144 -3.03 6.44 5.93
C MET A 144 -1.87 5.54 6.36
N TRP A 145 -1.25 5.87 7.48
CA TRP A 145 -0.18 5.04 8.06
C TRP A 145 -0.69 3.86 8.89
N SER A 146 -1.94 3.88 9.36
CA SER A 146 -2.56 2.80 10.15
C SER A 146 -3.31 1.79 9.27
N THR A 147 -4.08 0.90 9.88
CA THR A 147 -4.89 -0.10 9.18
C THR A 147 -6.29 0.43 8.88
N ALA A 148 -6.79 0.20 7.65
CA ALA A 148 -8.18 0.46 7.27
C ALA A 148 -9.14 -0.60 7.83
N SER A 149 -10.44 -0.31 7.81
CA SER A 149 -11.50 -1.31 8.04
C SER A 149 -12.55 -1.25 6.94
N ALA A 150 -13.35 -2.31 6.78
CA ALA A 150 -14.38 -2.36 5.76
C ALA A 150 -15.64 -3.07 6.24
N ASP A 151 -16.77 -2.72 5.63
CA ASP A 151 -18.04 -3.42 5.72
C ASP A 151 -18.42 -3.90 4.31
N GLU A 152 -18.25 -5.21 4.06
CA GLU A 152 -18.55 -5.81 2.76
C GLU A 152 -20.05 -5.84 2.43
N LYS A 153 -20.93 -5.81 3.44
CA LYS A 153 -22.39 -5.79 3.21
C LYS A 153 -22.83 -4.41 2.73
N LEU A 154 -22.22 -3.36 3.27
CA LEU A 154 -22.48 -1.99 2.86
C LEU A 154 -21.64 -1.56 1.64
N GLY A 155 -20.60 -2.33 1.29
CA GLY A 155 -19.65 -1.95 0.25
C GLY A 155 -18.81 -0.74 0.62
N LEU A 156 -18.54 -0.54 1.92
CA LEU A 156 -17.85 0.64 2.45
C LEU A 156 -16.45 0.29 2.97
N LEU A 157 -15.52 1.19 2.68
CA LEU A 157 -14.16 1.20 3.22
C LEU A 157 -14.00 2.42 4.12
N TYR A 158 -13.46 2.21 5.32
CA TYR A 158 -13.19 3.26 6.30
C TYR A 158 -11.69 3.43 6.45
N VAL A 159 -11.21 4.62 6.09
CA VAL A 159 -9.78 4.95 6.07
C VAL A 159 -9.53 6.10 7.05
N PRO A 160 -8.80 5.87 8.16
CA PRO A 160 -8.32 6.96 9.00
C PRO A 160 -7.17 7.69 8.30
N LEU A 161 -7.26 9.02 8.22
CA LEU A 161 -6.21 9.85 7.64
C LEU A 161 -5.38 10.51 8.73
N GLY A 162 -4.09 10.66 8.46
CA GLY A 162 -3.21 11.58 9.17
C GLY A 162 -3.54 13.04 8.81
N ASN A 163 -2.73 13.96 9.31
CA ASN A 163 -2.78 15.37 8.97
C ASN A 163 -2.14 15.67 7.61
N GLN A 164 -2.36 16.88 7.12
CA GLN A 164 -1.68 17.39 5.94
C GLN A 164 -0.26 17.82 6.31
N THR A 165 0.71 17.47 5.47
CA THR A 165 2.10 17.93 5.61
C THR A 165 2.18 19.44 5.33
N PRO A 166 2.94 20.24 6.11
CA PRO A 166 3.87 19.84 7.18
C PRO A 166 3.22 19.61 8.55
N ASP A 167 3.58 18.50 9.19
CA ASP A 167 3.08 18.03 10.49
C ASP A 167 3.33 19.03 11.63
N GLN A 168 4.41 19.81 11.52
CA GLN A 168 4.79 20.80 12.52
C GLN A 168 3.88 22.04 12.57
N LEU A 169 3.12 22.34 11.51
CA LEU A 169 2.42 23.63 11.39
C LEU A 169 0.89 23.53 11.28
N GLY A 170 0.32 22.35 11.01
CA GLY A 170 -1.12 22.08 11.12
C GLY A 170 -2.00 22.81 10.11
#